data_AF-A0A5Q4GBG7-F1
#
_entry.id   AF-A0A5Q4GBG7-F1
#
_cell.length_a   1.000
_cell.length_b   1.000
_cell.length_c   1.000
_cell.angle_alpha   90.00
_cell.angle_beta   90.00
_cell.angle_gamma   90.00
#
_symmetry.space_group_name_H-M   'P 1'
#
loop_
_entity.id
_entity.type
_entity.pdbx_description
1 polymer ?
#
loop_
_entity_poly.entity_id
_entity_poly.type
_entity_poly.pdbx_seq_one_letter_code
_entity_poly.pdbx_strand_id
1 'polypeptide(L)'
;MQMELQELGVPAQSSLKQGELGGPTPTSIPGGRVITTPELLQLLNNPHSGAVVFDVLGSHQRLPNAIDAVAASAGGSFNDRTQQQFVRQLEHASGGRRDVPLVFYCSSIQCWMSYNAALRAINAGYTQVYWYRGGLQAWDYMAQMSAQFSANHAPGHGRPQVQGGGW
;
A
#
# COMPACT_ATOMS: atom_id res chain seq x y z
N MET A 1 8.79 8.48 -5.17
CA MET A 1 9.19 8.52 -3.74
C MET A 1 8.78 9.78 -3.00
N GLN A 2 9.23 10.99 -3.37
CA GLN A 2 8.96 12.19 -2.56
C GLN A 2 7.47 12.54 -2.38
N MET A 3 6.61 12.17 -3.33
CA MET A 3 5.16 12.37 -3.22
C MET A 3 4.50 11.54 -2.11
N GLU A 4 4.97 10.31 -1.87
CA GLU A 4 4.35 9.38 -0.92
C GLU A 4 4.52 9.82 0.54
N LEU A 5 5.62 10.52 0.80
CA LEU A 5 6.00 11.05 2.10
C LEU A 5 5.73 12.56 2.22
N GLN A 6 4.95 13.12 1.29
CA GLN A 6 4.61 14.54 1.33
C GLN A 6 3.84 14.87 2.63
N GLU A 7 4.36 15.86 3.35
CA GLU A 7 3.74 16.44 4.54
C GLU A 7 2.52 17.27 4.17
N LEU A 8 1.38 16.96 4.79
CA LEU A 8 0.10 17.65 4.55
C LEU A 8 -0.40 18.40 5.79
N GLY A 9 0.45 18.56 6.81
CA GLY A 9 0.13 19.35 8.01
C GLY A 9 -0.86 18.70 8.98
N VAL A 10 -1.04 17.38 8.90
CA VAL A 10 -1.97 16.64 9.77
C VAL A 10 -1.20 15.77 10.77
N PRO A 11 -1.44 15.91 12.08
CA PRO A 11 -0.78 15.09 13.09
C PRO A 11 -1.29 13.65 13.07
N ALA A 12 -0.40 12.71 13.38
CA ALA A 12 -0.78 11.32 13.58
C ALA A 12 -1.71 11.15 14.79
N GLN A 13 -2.64 10.20 14.70
CA GLN A 13 -3.63 9.93 15.75
C GLN A 13 -3.69 8.43 16.07
N SER A 14 -3.96 8.11 17.33
CA SER A 14 -4.12 6.72 17.79
C SER A 14 -5.58 6.22 17.76
N SER A 15 -6.51 7.08 17.36
CA SER A 15 -7.93 6.76 17.20
C SER A 15 -8.32 6.62 15.74
N LEU A 16 -9.36 5.81 15.47
CA LEU A 16 -9.92 5.68 14.13
C LEU A 16 -10.50 7.02 13.64
N LYS A 17 -10.18 7.39 12.40
CA LYS A 17 -10.79 8.52 11.71
C LYS A 17 -12.28 8.25 11.52
N GLN A 18 -13.08 9.22 11.96
CA GLN A 18 -14.54 9.21 11.81
C GLN A 18 -14.96 10.04 10.59
N GLY A 19 -16.17 9.77 10.08
CA GLY A 19 -16.79 10.53 9.00
C GLY A 19 -16.08 10.38 7.66
N GLU A 20 -15.89 11.48 6.94
CA GLU A 20 -15.21 11.49 5.65
C GLU A 20 -13.77 10.97 5.75
N LEU A 21 -13.42 10.05 4.85
CA LEU A 21 -12.12 9.37 4.80
C LEU A 21 -11.24 9.84 3.65
N GLY A 22 -11.71 10.81 2.85
CA GLY A 22 -10.89 11.56 1.92
C GLY A 22 -10.31 12.81 2.58
N GLY A 23 -9.05 13.14 2.28
CA GLY A 23 -8.40 14.37 2.70
C GLY A 23 -6.98 14.16 3.23
N PRO A 24 -6.31 15.24 3.64
CA PRO A 24 -4.94 15.20 4.17
C PRO A 24 -4.74 14.13 5.24
N THR A 25 -3.72 13.29 5.09
CA THR A 25 -3.33 12.28 6.08
C THR A 25 -1.95 12.58 6.67
N PRO A 26 -1.64 12.07 7.87
CA PRO A 26 -0.31 12.20 8.48
C PRO A 26 0.77 11.49 7.67
N THR A 27 2.03 11.75 7.98
CA THR A 27 3.20 11.04 7.42
C THR A 27 3.73 9.94 8.34
N SER A 28 3.06 9.69 9.45
CA SER A 28 3.40 8.63 10.41
C SER A 28 2.13 8.01 11.01
N ILE A 29 2.29 6.80 11.56
CA ILE A 29 1.22 6.06 12.24
C ILE A 29 1.76 5.50 13.57
N PRO A 30 1.11 5.76 14.72
CA PRO A 30 1.59 5.25 16.00
C PRO A 30 1.51 3.72 16.05
N GLY A 31 2.61 3.06 16.42
CA GLY A 31 2.68 1.60 16.53
C GLY A 31 2.86 0.85 15.21
N GLY A 32 3.05 1.56 14.09
CA GLY A 32 3.35 0.98 12.79
C GLY A 32 4.39 1.80 12.04
N ARG A 33 4.59 1.51 10.75
CA ARG A 33 5.54 2.23 9.89
C ARG A 33 4.92 2.57 8.54
N VAL A 34 5.15 3.80 8.06
CA VAL A 34 4.86 4.16 6.68
C VAL A 34 5.94 3.57 5.78
N ILE A 35 5.54 2.96 4.66
CA ILE A 35 6.46 2.45 3.65
C ILE A 35 6.17 3.07 2.29
N THR A 36 7.22 3.19 1.48
CA THR A 36 7.18 3.67 0.09
C THR A 36 7.04 2.52 -0.91
N THR A 37 6.77 2.80 -2.18
CA THR A 37 6.68 1.77 -3.22
C THR A 37 7.96 0.93 -3.33
N PRO A 38 9.18 1.50 -3.31
CA PRO A 38 10.40 0.68 -3.35
C PRO A 38 10.57 -0.23 -2.13
N GLU A 39 10.24 0.25 -0.93
CA GLU A 39 10.28 -0.58 0.29
C GLU A 39 9.23 -1.69 0.26
N LEU A 40 8.03 -1.40 -0.27
CA LEU A 40 7.01 -2.42 -0.50
C LEU A 40 7.51 -3.47 -1.49
N LEU A 41 8.09 -3.07 -2.61
CA LEU A 41 8.66 -4.00 -3.59
C LEU A 41 9.78 -4.85 -2.97
N GLN A 42 10.66 -4.26 -2.15
CA GLN A 42 11.68 -5.02 -1.41
C GLN A 42 11.05 -6.06 -0.47
N LEU A 43 9.99 -5.69 0.24
CA LEU A 43 9.27 -6.59 1.14
C LEU A 43 8.61 -7.74 0.38
N LEU A 44 7.96 -7.45 -0.76
CA LEU A 44 7.26 -8.45 -1.57
C LEU A 44 8.20 -9.36 -2.36
N ASN A 45 9.35 -8.85 -2.78
CA ASN A 45 10.35 -9.64 -3.52
C ASN A 45 11.23 -10.50 -2.60
N ASN A 46 11.15 -10.32 -1.28
CA ASN A 46 11.81 -11.20 -0.33
C ASN A 46 10.96 -12.47 -0.12
N PRO A 47 11.38 -13.65 -0.61
CA PRO A 47 10.58 -14.87 -0.50
C PRO A 47 10.36 -15.34 0.94
N HIS A 48 11.14 -14.84 1.90
CA HIS A 48 11.02 -15.17 3.31
C HIS A 48 10.20 -14.14 4.12
N SER A 49 9.71 -13.06 3.50
CA SER A 49 8.98 -12.03 4.25
C SER A 49 7.66 -12.56 4.81
N GLY A 50 6.99 -13.45 4.07
CA GLY A 50 5.63 -13.90 4.39
C GLY A 50 4.62 -12.75 4.43
N ALA A 51 4.92 -11.63 3.77
CA ALA A 51 4.11 -10.42 3.87
C ALA A 51 2.72 -10.61 3.29
N VAL A 52 1.72 -10.05 3.98
CA VAL A 52 0.32 -10.07 3.58
C VAL A 52 -0.13 -8.67 3.26
N VAL A 53 -0.71 -8.48 2.08
CA VAL A 53 -1.19 -7.19 1.60
C VAL A 53 -2.72 -7.14 1.67
N PHE A 54 -3.26 -6.04 2.18
CA PHE A 54 -4.69 -5.81 2.31
C PHE A 54 -5.12 -4.59 1.49
N ASP A 55 -6.08 -4.83 0.60
CA ASP A 55 -6.83 -3.79 -0.12
C ASP A 55 -8.02 -3.37 0.74
N VAL A 56 -8.04 -2.11 1.16
CA VAL A 56 -9.18 -1.57 1.91
C VAL A 56 -9.96 -0.51 1.14
N LEU A 57 -9.62 -0.27 -0.12
CA LEU A 57 -10.32 0.67 -1.00
C LEU A 57 -11.51 0.02 -1.69
N GLY A 58 -11.36 -1.24 -2.14
CA GLY A 58 -12.42 -1.97 -2.84
C GLY A 58 -12.56 -1.59 -4.31
N SER A 59 -11.51 -1.03 -4.93
CA SER A 59 -11.48 -0.75 -6.37
C SER A 59 -11.30 -2.02 -7.20
N HIS A 60 -11.61 -1.92 -8.50
CA HIS A 60 -11.31 -2.98 -9.48
C HIS A 60 -9.81 -3.23 -9.64
N GLN A 61 -9.02 -2.17 -9.64
CA GLN A 61 -7.57 -2.25 -9.69
C GLN A 61 -7.01 -2.54 -8.30
N ARG A 62 -6.10 -3.50 -8.21
CA ARG A 62 -5.55 -3.99 -6.94
C ARG A 62 -4.07 -4.31 -7.08
N LEU A 63 -3.35 -4.26 -5.96
CA LEU A 63 -2.00 -4.82 -5.90
C LEU A 63 -2.07 -6.36 -6.05
N PRO A 64 -1.02 -6.99 -6.61
CA PRO A 64 -0.97 -8.44 -6.74
C PRO A 64 -1.17 -9.14 -5.39
N ASN A 65 -2.02 -10.18 -5.38
CA ASN A 65 -2.32 -11.02 -4.21
C ASN A 65 -2.93 -10.28 -3.00
N ALA A 66 -3.43 -9.05 -3.17
CA ALA A 66 -4.05 -8.31 -2.09
C ALA A 66 -5.37 -8.96 -1.62
N ILE A 67 -5.54 -9.07 -0.31
CA ILE A 67 -6.75 -9.55 0.36
C ILE A 67 -7.71 -8.38 0.56
N ASP A 68 -8.98 -8.55 0.19
CA ASP A 68 -10.02 -7.54 0.43
C ASP A 68 -10.30 -7.38 1.94
N ALA A 69 -10.22 -6.17 2.46
CA ALA A 69 -10.54 -5.84 3.84
C ALA A 69 -11.25 -4.48 3.95
N VAL A 70 -12.11 -4.14 2.98
CA VAL A 70 -12.80 -2.83 2.90
C VAL A 70 -13.54 -2.49 4.19
N ALA A 71 -14.18 -3.46 4.84
CA ALA A 71 -14.88 -3.25 6.10
C ALA A 71 -13.99 -2.65 7.20
N ALA A 72 -12.69 -3.00 7.23
CA ALA A 72 -11.74 -2.51 8.23
C ALA A 72 -11.41 -1.01 8.09
N SER A 73 -11.75 -0.40 6.95
CA SER A 73 -11.57 1.05 6.73
C SER A 73 -12.49 1.91 7.59
N ALA A 74 -13.59 1.35 8.08
CA ALA A 74 -14.61 2.09 8.81
C ALA A 74 -14.05 2.71 10.09
N GLY A 75 -14.57 3.89 10.42
CA GLY A 75 -14.45 4.50 11.74
C GLY A 75 -15.12 3.64 12.82
N GLY A 76 -15.54 4.25 13.93
CA GLY A 76 -16.05 3.52 15.10
C GLY A 76 -14.96 3.31 16.15
N SER A 77 -14.84 2.09 16.69
CA SER A 77 -13.96 1.80 17.82
C SER A 77 -13.19 0.50 17.67
N PHE A 78 -12.14 0.31 18.46
CA PHE A 78 -11.40 -0.96 18.49
C PHE A 78 -12.11 -2.08 19.25
N ASN A 79 -13.36 -1.89 19.69
CA ASN A 79 -14.16 -2.93 20.36
C ASN A 79 -15.46 -3.25 19.61
N ASP A 80 -15.64 -2.70 18.41
CA ASP A 80 -16.84 -2.91 17.61
C ASP A 80 -16.84 -4.24 16.84
N ARG A 81 -17.98 -4.55 16.19
CA ARG A 81 -18.10 -5.77 15.37
C ARG A 81 -17.10 -5.80 14.21
N THR A 82 -16.80 -4.65 13.62
CA THR A 82 -15.80 -4.53 12.55
C THR A 82 -14.44 -4.98 13.03
N GLN A 83 -14.01 -4.55 14.22
CA GLN A 83 -12.76 -5.01 14.82
C GLN A 83 -12.76 -6.53 14.96
N GLN A 84 -13.80 -7.10 15.57
CA GLN A 84 -13.85 -8.54 15.84
C GLN A 84 -13.78 -9.38 14.56
N GLN A 85 -14.48 -8.93 13.51
CA GLN A 85 -14.44 -9.58 12.19
C GLN A 85 -13.06 -9.46 11.55
N PHE A 86 -12.48 -8.26 11.61
CA PHE A 86 -11.18 -8.01 11.03
C PHE A 86 -10.06 -8.78 11.73
N VAL A 87 -10.08 -8.89 13.07
CA VAL A 87 -9.11 -9.70 13.81
C VAL A 87 -9.13 -11.15 13.36
N ARG A 88 -10.31 -11.75 13.16
CA ARG A 88 -10.41 -13.13 12.64
C ARG A 88 -9.83 -13.25 11.22
N GLN A 89 -10.05 -12.24 10.38
CA GLN A 89 -9.48 -12.21 9.04
C GLN A 89 -7.95 -12.12 9.10
N LEU A 90 -7.41 -11.25 9.96
CA LEU A 90 -5.96 -11.13 10.17
C LEU A 90 -5.36 -12.43 10.67
N GLU A 91 -6.00 -13.09 11.64
CA GLU A 91 -5.57 -14.39 12.18
C GLU A 91 -5.52 -15.46 11.10
N HIS A 92 -6.55 -15.54 10.26
CA HIS A 92 -6.56 -16.46 9.13
C HIS A 92 -5.43 -16.16 8.13
N ALA A 93 -5.27 -14.91 7.73
CA ALA A 93 -4.30 -14.50 6.73
C ALA A 93 -2.84 -14.62 7.21
N SER A 94 -2.60 -14.44 8.51
CA SER A 94 -1.27 -14.54 9.14
C SER A 94 -0.92 -15.93 9.68
N GLY A 95 -1.88 -16.88 9.65
CA GLY A 95 -1.74 -18.16 10.34
C GLY A 95 -1.63 -18.00 11.87
N GLY A 96 -2.27 -16.98 12.44
CA GLY A 96 -2.25 -16.63 13.86
C GLY A 96 -0.99 -15.92 14.35
N ARG A 97 0.02 -15.72 13.49
CA ARG A 97 1.29 -15.08 13.85
C ARG A 97 1.18 -13.55 13.89
N ARG A 98 1.57 -12.94 15.01
CA ARG A 98 1.46 -11.49 15.23
C ARG A 98 2.64 -10.68 14.66
N ASP A 99 3.72 -11.36 14.30
CA ASP A 99 4.96 -10.82 13.75
C ASP A 99 5.02 -10.90 12.21
N VAL A 100 3.94 -11.33 11.54
CA VAL A 100 3.86 -11.32 10.09
C VAL A 100 3.74 -9.87 9.58
N PRO A 101 4.54 -9.46 8.57
CA PRO A 101 4.37 -8.18 7.90
C PRO A 101 2.97 -8.02 7.30
N LEU A 102 2.18 -7.09 7.83
CA LEU A 102 0.87 -6.72 7.30
C LEU A 102 0.95 -5.36 6.62
N VAL A 103 0.60 -5.30 5.35
CA VAL A 103 0.62 -4.06 4.56
C VAL A 103 -0.81 -3.63 4.25
N PHE A 104 -1.16 -2.39 4.56
CA PHE A 104 -2.46 -1.80 4.27
C PHE A 104 -2.33 -0.66 3.26
N TYR A 105 -3.14 -0.67 2.21
CA TYR A 105 -3.15 0.40 1.19
C TYR A 105 -4.56 0.82 0.79
N CYS A 106 -4.65 2.04 0.24
CA CYS A 106 -5.87 2.61 -0.32
C CYS A 106 -5.52 3.34 -1.64
N SER A 107 -6.25 4.37 -2.03
CA SER A 107 -6.08 5.09 -3.29
C SER A 107 -4.82 5.95 -3.32
N SER A 108 -4.57 6.75 -2.29
CA SER A 108 -3.48 7.73 -2.28
C SER A 108 -3.11 8.22 -0.87
N ILE A 109 -2.16 9.14 -0.82
CA ILE A 109 -1.75 9.86 0.38
C ILE A 109 -2.86 10.67 1.05
N GLN A 110 -4.02 10.83 0.39
CA GLN A 110 -5.18 11.52 0.92
C GLN A 110 -6.33 10.55 1.28
N CYS A 111 -6.02 9.28 1.50
CA CYS A 111 -7.01 8.27 1.92
C CYS A 111 -6.76 7.77 3.35
N TRP A 112 -7.74 8.00 4.23
CA TRP A 112 -7.73 7.53 5.62
C TRP A 112 -8.15 6.07 5.80
N MET A 113 -8.70 5.41 4.78
CA MET A 113 -9.18 4.03 4.89
C MET A 113 -8.07 3.06 5.33
N SER A 114 -6.89 3.16 4.70
CA SER A 114 -5.74 2.32 5.04
C SER A 114 -5.11 2.68 6.38
N TYR A 115 -5.22 3.94 6.81
CA TYR A 115 -4.81 4.37 8.15
C TYR A 115 -5.66 3.69 9.23
N ASN A 116 -6.99 3.69 9.05
CA ASN A 116 -7.91 3.04 9.98
C ASN A 116 -7.65 1.53 10.07
N ALA A 117 -7.53 0.85 8.94
CA ALA A 117 -7.25 -0.58 8.93
C ALA A 117 -5.90 -0.92 9.60
N ALA A 118 -4.85 -0.13 9.35
CA ALA A 118 -3.57 -0.28 10.01
C ALA A 118 -3.68 -0.09 11.53
N LEU A 119 -4.37 0.95 12.00
CA LEU A 119 -4.61 1.15 13.44
C LEU A 119 -5.38 -0.02 14.07
N ARG A 120 -6.37 -0.59 13.37
CA ARG A 120 -7.10 -1.76 13.86
C ARG A 120 -6.18 -2.97 14.01
N ALA A 121 -5.26 -3.21 13.08
CA ALA A 121 -4.28 -4.28 13.17
C ALA A 121 -3.27 -4.05 14.32
N ILE A 122 -2.81 -2.81 14.49
CA ILE A 122 -1.92 -2.40 15.58
C ILE A 122 -2.60 -2.63 16.94
N ASN A 123 -3.86 -2.18 17.08
CA ASN A 123 -4.61 -2.39 18.30
C ASN A 123 -4.89 -3.87 18.60
N ALA A 124 -5.00 -4.70 17.55
CA ALA A 124 -5.09 -6.16 17.67
C ALA A 124 -3.76 -6.84 18.06
N GLY A 125 -2.69 -6.08 18.29
CA GLY A 125 -1.40 -6.59 18.77
C GLY A 125 -0.45 -7.11 17.68
N TYR A 126 -0.70 -6.80 16.40
CA TYR A 126 0.27 -7.07 15.35
C TYR A 126 1.45 -6.10 15.45
N THR A 127 2.67 -6.63 15.35
CA THR A 127 3.90 -5.86 15.61
C THR A 127 4.59 -5.37 14.33
N GLN A 128 4.26 -5.96 13.19
CA GLN A 128 4.83 -5.63 11.88
C GLN A 128 3.75 -5.02 10.98
N VAL A 129 3.23 -3.86 11.35
CA VAL A 129 2.18 -3.17 10.59
C VAL A 129 2.76 -2.06 9.73
N TYR A 130 2.53 -2.17 8.43
CA TYR A 130 3.00 -1.26 7.41
C TYR A 130 1.82 -0.54 6.74
N TRP A 131 1.87 0.79 6.75
CA TRP A 131 0.92 1.63 6.05
C TRP A 131 1.54 2.10 4.73
N TYR A 132 1.11 1.51 3.62
CA TYR A 132 1.51 1.97 2.29
C TYR A 132 0.64 3.17 1.89
N ARG A 133 1.02 4.34 2.43
CA ARG A 133 0.31 5.61 2.31
C ARG A 133 0.14 6.06 0.86
N GLY A 134 1.13 5.79 0.01
CA GLY A 134 1.11 6.17 -1.42
C GLY A 134 -0.05 5.54 -2.21
N GLY A 135 -0.53 4.38 -1.78
CA GLY A 135 -1.68 3.71 -2.37
C GLY A 135 -1.50 3.33 -3.85
N LEU A 136 -2.63 3.07 -4.51
CA LEU A 136 -2.68 2.75 -5.94
C LEU A 136 -2.06 3.85 -6.81
N GLN A 137 -2.25 5.12 -6.45
CA GLN A 137 -1.70 6.22 -7.22
C GLN A 137 -0.16 6.16 -7.30
N ALA A 138 0.51 5.90 -6.18
CA ALA A 138 1.97 5.76 -6.18
C ALA A 138 2.42 4.46 -6.88
N TRP A 139 1.67 3.38 -6.69
CA TRP A 139 1.94 2.09 -7.34
C TRP A 139 1.93 2.23 -8.87
N ASP A 140 0.89 2.87 -9.41
CA ASP A 140 0.71 3.06 -10.84
C ASP A 140 1.73 4.01 -11.44
N TYR A 141 2.04 5.08 -10.72
CA TYR A 141 3.08 6.01 -11.11
C TYR A 141 4.43 5.29 -11.25
N MET A 142 4.79 4.45 -10.29
CA MET A 142 6.04 3.67 -10.35
C MET A 142 6.04 2.63 -11.48
N ALA A 143 4.91 1.97 -11.73
CA ALA A 143 4.79 1.04 -12.86
C ALA A 143 4.99 1.76 -14.20
N GLN A 144 4.38 2.94 -14.38
CA GLN A 144 4.54 3.76 -15.58
C GLN A 144 5.97 4.27 -15.75
N MET A 145 6.61 4.74 -14.68
CA MET A 145 8.01 5.16 -14.72
C MET A 145 8.94 4.01 -15.12
N SER A 146 8.72 2.82 -14.55
CA SER A 146 9.50 1.63 -14.91
C SER A 146 9.33 1.27 -16.37
N ALA A 147 8.09 1.28 -16.88
CA ALA A 147 7.81 0.98 -18.29
C ALA A 147 8.45 2.00 -19.23
N GLN A 148 8.38 3.30 -18.91
CA GLN A 148 9.02 4.36 -19.67
C GLN A 148 10.54 4.24 -19.66
N PHE A 149 11.14 3.92 -18.51
CA PHE A 149 12.58 3.69 -18.41
C PHE A 149 13.02 2.51 -19.27
N SER A 150 12.30 1.38 -19.21
CA SER A 150 12.57 0.21 -20.06
C SER A 150 12.42 0.52 -21.56
N ALA A 151 11.41 1.28 -21.96
CA ALA A 151 11.21 1.67 -23.35
C ALA A 151 12.35 2.56 -23.88
N ASN A 152 12.83 3.49 -23.06
CA ASN A 152 13.91 4.42 -23.45
C ASN A 152 15.31 3.78 -23.46
N HIS A 153 15.47 2.63 -22.81
CA HIS A 153 16.74 1.89 -22.73
C HIS A 153 16.70 0.53 -23.45
N ALA A 154 15.63 0.26 -24.21
CA ALA A 154 15.61 -0.89 -25.10
C ALA A 154 16.72 -0.71 -26.15
N PRO A 155 17.58 -1.71 -26.41
CA PRO A 155 18.55 -1.63 -27.48
C PRO A 155 17.80 -1.37 -28.78
N GLY A 156 18.08 -0.22 -29.40
CA GLY A 156 17.41 0.17 -30.62
C GLY A 156 17.53 -0.96 -31.64
N HIS A 157 16.39 -1.48 -32.10
CA HIS A 157 16.34 -2.17 -33.37
C HIS A 157 16.71 -1.15 -34.44
N GLY A 158 18.01 -0.96 -34.65
CA GLY A 158 18.56 -0.17 -35.74
C GLY A 158 17.99 -0.72 -37.02
N ARG A 159 17.08 0.02 -37.63
CA ARG A 159 16.67 -0.23 -39.01
C ARG A 159 17.95 -0.11 -39.85
N PRO A 160 18.33 -1.12 -40.66
CA PRO A 160 19.42 -0.93 -41.59
C PRO A 160 19.05 0.22 -42.53
N GLN A 161 19.80 1.31 -42.51
CA GLN A 161 19.78 2.27 -43.62
C GLN A 161 20.37 1.54 -44.81
N VAL A 162 19.50 1.10 -45.71
CA VAL A 162 19.92 0.63 -47.04
C VAL A 162 20.51 1.85 -47.77
N GLN A 163 21.83 1.93 -47.83
CA GLN A 163 22.51 2.79 -48.78
C GLN A 163 22.22 2.24 -50.18
N GLY A 164 21.31 2.90 -50.89
CA GLY A 164 21.16 2.73 -52.33
C GLY A 164 22.38 3.34 -53.04
N GLY A 165 23.44 2.56 -53.18
CA GLY A 165 24.54 2.81 -54.11
C GLY A 165 24.25 2.11 -55.43
N GLY A 166 24.23 2.89 -56.51
CA GLY A 166 23.81 2.45 -57.84
C GLY A 166 24.84 1.61 -58.61
N TRP A 167 24.41 1.24 -59.81
CA TRP A 167 25.19 1.04 -61.02
C TRP A 167 24.43 1.65 -62.18
#